data_AF-A0A916N4J8-F1
#
_entry.id   AF-A0A916N4J8-F1
#
_cell.length_a   1.000
_cell.length_b   1.000
_cell.length_c   1.000
_cell.angle_alpha   90.00
_cell.angle_beta   90.00
_cell.angle_gamma   90.00
#
_symmetry.space_group_name_H-M   'P 1'
#
loop_
_entity.id
_entity.type
_entity.pdbx_description
1 polymer ?
#
loop_
_entity_poly.entity_id
_entity_poly.type
_entity_poly.pdbx_seq_one_letter_code
_entity_poly.pdbx_strand_id
1 'polypeptide(L)'
;MFTYVIRRLLSMIPMLLVISFVSFAIIELPEGDYMTTLQAVQGTSGGGMSNETAQLLRERYGLNQPFLIRYVKWIQGFPVGDFGYSFEWSTGVWALIGDRIMYTILLGTASIVIMVLIAIPIGVYSATHRYSLGDVVFSAIAFLGLSIPGFLLGLLWIYFGGIVLGLYVLGAQSPEF
;
A
#
# COMPACT_ATOMS: atom_id res chain seq x y z
N MET A 1 30.41 -3.65 1.87
CA MET A 1 29.14 -3.31 1.20
C MET A 1 28.33 -4.55 0.81
N PHE A 2 28.88 -5.52 0.07
CA PHE A 2 28.16 -6.75 -0.33
C PHE A 2 27.58 -7.56 0.86
N THR A 3 28.39 -7.83 1.89
CA THR A 3 27.95 -8.52 3.11
C THR A 3 26.83 -7.78 3.85
N TYR A 4 26.84 -6.44 3.79
CA TYR A 4 25.79 -5.61 4.38
C TYR A 4 24.48 -5.74 3.59
N VAL A 5 24.55 -5.70 2.25
CA VAL A 5 23.38 -5.89 1.38
C VAL A 5 22.76 -7.26 1.59
N ILE A 6 23.55 -8.33 1.61
CA ILE A 6 23.04 -9.69 1.87
C ILE A 6 22.39 -9.77 3.25
N ARG A 7 23.07 -9.29 4.30
CA ARG A 7 22.51 -9.31 5.65
C ARG A 7 21.17 -8.56 5.73
N ARG A 8 21.05 -7.45 5.00
CA ARG A 8 19.82 -6.67 4.92
C ARG A 8 18.72 -7.41 4.17
N LEU A 9 19.01 -8.00 3.01
CA LEU A 9 18.06 -8.82 2.26
C LEU A 9 17.58 -10.02 3.08
N LEU A 10 18.49 -10.72 3.75
CA LEU A 10 18.13 -11.84 4.63
C LEU A 10 17.30 -11.39 5.83
N SER A 11 17.56 -10.21 6.40
CA SER A 11 16.75 -9.66 7.49
C SER A 11 15.35 -9.22 7.05
N MET A 12 15.14 -8.94 5.76
CA MET A 12 13.81 -8.62 5.23
C MET A 12 12.90 -9.84 5.18
N ILE A 13 13.44 -11.03 4.95
CA ILE A 13 12.64 -12.27 4.87
C ILE A 13 11.78 -12.49 6.12
N PRO A 14 12.34 -12.58 7.36
CA PRO A 14 11.52 -12.79 8.56
C PRO A 14 10.55 -11.63 8.80
N MET A 15 10.93 -10.40 8.48
CA MET A 15 10.06 -9.23 8.59
C MET A 15 8.84 -9.34 7.66
N LEU A 16 9.06 -9.72 6.40
CA LEU A 16 8.00 -9.94 5.43
C LEU A 16 7.08 -11.08 5.87
N LEU A 17 7.63 -12.18 6.38
CA LEU A 17 6.84 -13.30 6.90
C LEU A 17 5.94 -12.88 8.08
N VAL A 18 6.46 -12.09 9.01
CA VAL A 18 5.67 -11.61 10.16
C VAL A 18 4.58 -10.67 9.68
N ILE A 19 4.91 -9.69 8.84
CA ILE A 19 3.93 -8.73 8.31
C ILE A 19 2.86 -9.46 7.50
N SER A 20 3.24 -10.37 6.60
CA SER A 20 2.29 -11.13 5.79
C SER A 20 1.38 -11.99 6.64
N PHE A 21 1.92 -12.67 7.67
CA PHE A 21 1.12 -13.48 8.59
C PHE A 21 0.11 -12.63 9.36
N VAL A 22 0.54 -11.49 9.89
CA VAL A 22 -0.33 -10.56 10.63
C VAL A 22 -1.39 -9.95 9.72
N SER A 23 -1.03 -9.52 8.51
CA SER A 23 -1.99 -9.01 7.53
C SER A 23 -3.01 -10.08 7.13
N PHE A 24 -2.55 -11.31 6.88
CA PHE A 24 -3.41 -12.44 6.54
C PHE A 24 -4.37 -12.76 7.69
N ALA A 25 -3.88 -12.76 8.94
CA ALA A 25 -4.71 -12.91 10.12
C ALA A 25 -5.77 -11.81 10.23
N ILE A 26 -5.40 -10.53 10.05
CA ILE A 26 -6.35 -9.40 10.12
C ILE A 26 -7.43 -9.52 9.04
N ILE A 27 -7.06 -9.91 7.82
CA ILE A 27 -8.01 -10.08 6.70
C ILE A 27 -8.99 -11.22 6.97
N GLU A 28 -8.57 -12.25 7.71
CA GLU A 28 -9.40 -13.40 8.09
C GLU A 28 -10.13 -13.26 9.43
N LEU A 29 -9.93 -12.17 10.16
CA LEU A 29 -10.66 -11.91 11.41
C LEU A 29 -12.19 -11.83 11.24
N PRO A 30 -12.73 -11.21 10.16
CA PRO A 30 -14.17 -11.21 9.92
C PRO A 30 -14.73 -12.62 9.77
N GLU A 31 -15.91 -12.87 10.33
CA GLU A 31 -16.58 -14.17 10.20
C GLU A 31 -16.97 -14.44 8.73
N GLY A 32 -16.54 -15.59 8.21
CA GLY A 32 -16.82 -16.04 6.85
C GLY A 32 -15.59 -16.05 5.93
N ASP A 33 -15.83 -16.23 4.63
CA ASP A 33 -14.82 -16.13 3.58
C ASP A 33 -15.27 -15.14 2.50
N TYR A 34 -14.42 -14.89 1.50
CA TYR A 34 -14.76 -14.00 0.40
C TYR A 34 -16.01 -14.46 -0.39
N MET A 35 -16.31 -15.77 -0.44
CA MET A 35 -17.52 -16.26 -1.09
C MET A 35 -18.77 -15.92 -0.26
N THR A 36 -18.67 -15.93 1.07
CA THR A 36 -19.76 -15.49 1.96
C THR A 36 -20.10 -14.02 1.77
N THR A 37 -19.08 -13.15 1.64
CA THR A 37 -19.32 -11.72 1.36
C THR A 37 -19.91 -11.51 -0.03
N LEU A 38 -19.40 -12.21 -1.05
CA LEU A 38 -19.99 -12.16 -2.39
C LEU A 38 -21.45 -12.61 -2.41
N GLN A 39 -21.79 -13.70 -1.73
CA GLN A 39 -23.17 -14.19 -1.64
C GLN A 39 -24.10 -13.16 -0.97
N ALA A 40 -23.63 -12.46 0.07
CA ALA A 40 -24.40 -11.42 0.75
C ALA A 40 -24.68 -10.20 -0.16
N VAL A 41 -23.69 -9.75 -0.93
CA VAL A 41 -23.81 -8.61 -1.86
C VAL A 41 -24.66 -8.97 -3.10
N GLN A 42 -24.51 -10.19 -3.61
CA GLN A 42 -25.26 -10.64 -4.78
C GLN A 42 -26.73 -10.99 -4.45
N GLY A 43 -27.00 -11.50 -3.25
CA GLY A 43 -28.35 -11.77 -2.76
C GLY A 43 -29.21 -10.51 -2.64
N THR A 44 -28.60 -9.35 -2.41
CA THR A 44 -29.29 -8.04 -2.39
C THR A 44 -29.49 -7.45 -3.79
N SER A 45 -28.75 -7.92 -4.80
CA SER A 45 -28.74 -7.37 -6.16
C SER A 45 -29.57 -8.19 -7.17
N GLY A 46 -30.28 -9.23 -6.73
CA GLY A 46 -31.18 -10.05 -7.55
C GLY A 46 -30.50 -11.08 -8.47
N GLY A 47 -29.16 -11.18 -8.43
CA GLY A 47 -28.37 -12.16 -9.17
C GLY A 47 -27.51 -12.98 -8.23
N GLY A 48 -28.10 -13.92 -7.48
CA GLY A 48 -27.39 -14.70 -6.48
C GLY A 48 -26.52 -15.80 -7.10
N MET A 49 -25.24 -15.87 -6.71
CA MET A 49 -24.42 -17.08 -6.89
C MET A 49 -25.06 -18.26 -6.17
N SER A 50 -25.30 -19.38 -6.88
CA SER A 50 -25.85 -20.59 -6.26
C SER A 50 -24.93 -21.10 -5.14
N ASN A 51 -25.52 -21.66 -4.08
CA ASN A 51 -24.75 -22.23 -2.96
C ASN A 51 -23.78 -23.33 -3.42
N GLU A 52 -24.15 -24.07 -4.46
CA GLU A 52 -23.30 -25.10 -5.08
C GLU A 52 -22.07 -24.47 -5.75
N THR A 53 -22.26 -23.38 -6.51
CA THR A 53 -21.15 -22.67 -7.17
C THR A 53 -20.18 -22.10 -6.13
N ALA A 54 -20.72 -21.52 -5.05
CA ALA A 54 -19.89 -20.99 -3.96
C ALA A 54 -19.10 -22.10 -3.26
N GLN A 55 -19.71 -23.27 -2.98
CA GLN A 55 -18.99 -24.40 -2.38
C GLN A 55 -17.88 -24.94 -3.29
N LEU A 56 -18.14 -25.08 -4.58
CA LEU A 56 -17.12 -25.50 -5.55
C LEU A 56 -15.94 -24.52 -5.60
N LEU A 57 -16.20 -23.22 -5.54
CA LEU A 57 -15.15 -22.19 -5.48
C LEU A 57 -14.38 -22.28 -4.16
N ARG A 58 -15.05 -22.47 -3.03
CA ARG A 58 -14.38 -22.64 -1.73
C ARG A 58 -13.44 -23.84 -1.71
N GLU A 59 -13.85 -24.96 -2.30
CA GLU A 59 -13.00 -26.14 -2.41
C GLU A 59 -11.82 -25.89 -3.36
N ARG A 60 -12.09 -25.32 -4.54
CA ARG A 60 -11.08 -25.02 -5.55
C ARG A 60 -9.96 -24.12 -5.02
N TYR A 61 -10.32 -23.08 -4.27
CA TYR A 61 -9.37 -22.12 -3.71
C TYR A 61 -8.92 -22.48 -2.29
N GLY A 62 -9.36 -23.62 -1.75
CA GLY A 62 -8.96 -24.08 -0.43
C GLY A 62 -9.45 -23.18 0.73
N LEU A 63 -10.51 -22.40 0.52
CA LEU A 63 -11.07 -21.50 1.54
C LEU A 63 -11.63 -22.28 2.75
N ASN A 64 -12.03 -23.55 2.53
CA ASN A 64 -12.51 -24.46 3.57
C ASN A 64 -11.38 -25.05 4.45
N GLN A 65 -10.10 -24.77 4.14
CA GLN A 65 -8.97 -25.34 4.87
C GLN A 65 -8.63 -24.52 6.13
N PRO A 66 -8.02 -25.14 7.14
CA PRO A 66 -7.50 -24.42 8.31
C PRO A 66 -6.59 -23.26 7.92
N PHE A 67 -6.67 -22.17 8.67
CA PHE A 67 -5.90 -20.93 8.52
C PHE A 67 -4.42 -21.16 8.14
N LEU A 68 -3.71 -22.00 8.91
CA LEU A 68 -2.29 -22.26 8.68
C LEU A 68 -2.02 -22.93 7.33
N ILE A 69 -2.90 -23.84 6.90
CA ILE A 69 -2.75 -24.54 5.62
C ILE A 69 -2.97 -23.56 4.46
N ARG A 70 -3.96 -22.67 4.58
CA ARG A 70 -4.20 -21.60 3.59
C ARG A 70 -3.01 -20.66 3.47
N TYR A 71 -2.49 -20.19 4.60
CA TYR A 71 -1.31 -19.32 4.64
C TYR A 71 -0.09 -19.97 3.99
N VAL A 72 0.20 -21.23 4.34
CA VAL A 72 1.36 -21.96 3.78
C VAL A 72 1.19 -22.17 2.28
N LYS A 73 -0.01 -22.53 1.79
CA LYS A 73 -0.26 -22.69 0.35
C LYS A 73 -0.08 -21.38 -0.41
N TRP A 74 -0.59 -20.28 0.14
CA TRP A 74 -0.46 -18.96 -0.45
C TRP A 74 1.01 -18.52 -0.52
N ILE A 75 1.77 -18.69 0.56
CA ILE A 75 3.17 -18.22 0.59
C ILE A 75 4.11 -19.09 -0.26
N GLN A 76 3.79 -20.37 -0.44
CA GLN A 76 4.54 -21.28 -1.32
C GLN A 76 4.47 -20.89 -2.80
N GLY A 77 3.47 -20.11 -3.22
CA GLY A 77 3.37 -19.60 -4.59
C GLY A 77 4.39 -18.49 -4.92
N PHE A 78 4.80 -17.70 -3.92
CA PHE A 78 5.67 -16.54 -4.14
C PHE A 78 7.00 -16.86 -4.81
N PRO A 79 7.77 -17.89 -4.37
CA PRO A 79 9.06 -18.21 -4.99
C PRO A 79 8.96 -18.63 -6.46
N VAL A 80 7.79 -19.13 -6.90
CA VAL A 80 7.55 -19.55 -8.29
C VAL A 80 6.82 -18.50 -9.12
N GLY A 81 6.59 -17.31 -8.55
CA GLY A 81 5.90 -16.20 -9.21
C GLY A 81 4.37 -16.31 -9.24
N ASP A 82 3.79 -17.24 -8.48
CA ASP A 82 2.34 -17.34 -8.30
C ASP A 82 1.91 -16.52 -7.09
N PHE A 83 1.38 -15.33 -7.35
CA PHE A 83 0.84 -14.42 -6.33
C PHE A 83 -0.64 -14.67 -6.03
N GLY A 84 -1.26 -15.64 -6.69
CA GLY A 84 -2.66 -15.97 -6.59
C GLY A 84 -3.58 -15.09 -7.45
N TYR A 85 -4.88 -15.26 -7.19
CA TYR A 85 -5.97 -14.63 -7.93
C TYR A 85 -6.71 -13.63 -7.03
N SER A 86 -6.97 -12.43 -7.56
CA SER A 86 -7.82 -11.44 -6.90
C SER A 86 -9.28 -11.72 -7.25
N PHE A 87 -10.06 -12.13 -6.25
CA PHE A 87 -11.49 -12.34 -6.45
C PHE A 87 -12.25 -11.04 -6.69
N GLU A 88 -11.82 -9.95 -6.05
CA GLU A 88 -12.42 -8.61 -6.19
C GLU A 88 -12.29 -8.07 -7.62
N TRP A 89 -11.08 -8.14 -8.17
CA TRP A 89 -10.78 -7.60 -9.50
C TRP A 89 -10.86 -8.65 -10.61
N SER A 90 -11.24 -9.89 -10.26
CA SER A 90 -11.33 -11.03 -11.20
C SER A 90 -10.10 -11.18 -12.11
N THR A 91 -8.90 -11.03 -11.54
CA THR A 91 -7.64 -11.09 -12.29
C THR A 91 -6.49 -11.60 -11.43
N GLY A 92 -5.37 -11.98 -12.06
CA GLY A 92 -4.15 -12.38 -11.36
C GLY A 92 -3.57 -11.22 -10.53
N VAL A 93 -3.14 -11.50 -9.30
CA VAL A 93 -2.60 -10.48 -8.38
C VAL A 93 -1.38 -9.79 -8.98
N TRP A 94 -0.55 -10.51 -9.73
CA TRP A 94 0.63 -9.92 -10.39
C TRP A 94 0.28 -8.82 -11.39
N ALA A 95 -0.82 -8.95 -12.14
CA ALA A 95 -1.25 -7.91 -13.08
C ALA A 95 -1.57 -6.60 -12.33
N LEU A 96 -2.29 -6.72 -11.21
CA LEU A 96 -2.63 -5.58 -10.35
C LEU A 96 -1.43 -4.91 -9.68
N ILE A 97 -0.40 -5.69 -9.31
CA ILE A 97 0.83 -5.17 -8.73
C ILE A 97 1.70 -4.56 -9.82
N GLY A 98 1.85 -5.24 -10.95
CA GLY A 98 2.68 -4.82 -12.08
C GLY A 98 2.26 -3.47 -12.63
N ASP A 99 0.96 -3.22 -12.75
CA ASP A 99 0.44 -1.93 -13.23
C ASP A 99 0.76 -0.76 -12.28
N ARG A 100 0.97 -1.05 -10.99
CA ARG A 100 1.18 -0.03 -9.94
C ARG A 100 2.64 0.13 -9.54
N ILE A 101 3.47 -0.89 -9.74
CA ILE A 101 4.86 -0.89 -9.26
C ILE A 101 5.66 0.25 -9.88
N MET A 102 5.42 0.55 -11.16
CA MET A 102 6.12 1.63 -11.85
C MET A 102 5.75 3.00 -11.27
N TYR A 103 4.47 3.23 -10.96
CA TYR A 103 4.05 4.46 -10.29
C TYR A 103 4.66 4.59 -8.90
N THR A 104 4.72 3.52 -8.12
CA THR A 104 5.38 3.53 -6.80
C THR A 104 6.86 3.88 -6.90
N ILE A 105 7.57 3.29 -7.86
CA ILE A 105 9.00 3.57 -8.10
C ILE A 105 9.18 5.03 -8.55
N LEU A 106 8.37 5.49 -9.50
CA LEU A 106 8.44 6.84 -10.05
C LEU A 106 8.17 7.89 -8.96
N LEU A 107 7.04 7.76 -8.24
CA LEU A 107 6.65 8.68 -7.17
C LEU A 107 7.64 8.65 -6.01
N GLY A 108 8.10 7.48 -5.59
CA GLY A 108 9.09 7.33 -4.53
C GLY A 108 10.43 7.98 -4.91
N THR A 109 10.91 7.73 -6.13
CA THR A 109 12.18 8.31 -6.61
C THR A 109 12.08 9.82 -6.79
N ALA A 110 11.00 10.31 -7.42
CA ALA A 110 10.75 11.74 -7.57
C ALA A 110 10.68 12.45 -6.21
N SER A 111 10.00 11.84 -5.24
CA SER A 111 9.90 12.37 -3.87
C SER A 111 11.28 12.49 -3.22
N ILE A 112 12.13 11.46 -3.33
CA ILE A 112 13.50 11.48 -2.79
C ILE A 112 14.32 12.57 -3.46
N VAL A 113 14.25 12.69 -4.79
CA VAL A 113 15.01 13.71 -5.54
C VAL A 113 14.59 15.10 -5.10
N ILE A 114 13.30 15.41 -5.08
CA ILE A 114 12.78 16.72 -4.64
C ILE A 114 13.15 16.99 -3.19
N MET A 115 13.01 16.00 -2.31
CA MET A 115 13.38 16.11 -0.89
C MET A 115 14.86 16.47 -0.75
N VAL A 116 15.77 15.77 -1.43
CA VAL A 116 17.20 16.02 -1.35
C VAL A 116 17.55 17.40 -1.91
N LEU A 117 16.97 17.78 -3.06
CA LEU A 117 17.20 19.07 -3.70
C LEU A 117 16.75 20.25 -2.84
N ILE A 118 15.74 20.09 -2.00
CA ILE A 118 15.23 21.16 -1.13
C ILE A 118 15.90 21.11 0.25
N ALA A 119 15.98 19.93 0.86
CA ALA A 119 16.45 19.78 2.23
C ALA A 119 17.94 20.06 2.39
N ILE A 120 18.78 19.67 1.41
CA ILE A 120 20.23 19.90 1.51
C ILE A 120 20.56 21.40 1.47
N PRO A 121 20.10 22.20 0.47
CA PRO A 121 20.39 23.63 0.45
C PRO A 121 19.87 24.37 1.69
N ILE A 122 18.65 24.05 2.14
CA ILE A 122 18.09 24.65 3.35
C ILE A 122 18.93 24.29 4.57
N GLY A 123 19.33 23.02 4.71
CA GLY A 123 20.17 22.56 5.80
C GLY A 123 21.56 23.21 5.81
N VAL A 124 22.19 23.36 4.64
CA VAL A 124 23.49 24.04 4.50
C VAL A 124 23.36 25.54 4.83
N TYR A 125 22.29 26.19 4.35
CA TYR A 125 22.02 27.60 4.64
C TYR A 125 21.82 27.85 6.15
N SER A 126 20.96 27.07 6.79
CA SER A 126 20.69 27.15 8.24
C SER A 126 21.97 26.88 9.06
N ALA A 127 22.77 25.88 8.68
CA ALA A 127 24.01 25.55 9.39
C ALA A 127 25.09 26.63 9.33
N THR A 128 25.15 27.37 8.21
CA THR A 128 26.13 28.44 7.98
C THR A 128 25.68 29.80 8.51
N HIS A 129 24.36 30.07 8.56
CA HIS A 129 23.77 31.34 8.99
C HIS A 129 22.96 31.19 10.29
N ARG A 130 23.60 30.62 11.30
CA ARG A 130 22.97 30.32 12.60
C ARG A 130 22.35 31.56 13.23
N TYR A 131 21.15 31.41 13.78
CA TYR A 131 20.38 32.47 14.43
C TYR A 131 19.94 33.62 13.51
N SER A 132 20.13 33.50 12.19
CA SER A 132 19.55 34.43 11.23
C SER A 132 18.04 34.24 11.12
N LEU A 133 17.32 35.27 10.64
CA LEU A 133 15.87 35.14 10.38
C LEU A 133 15.56 33.98 9.43
N GLY A 134 16.39 33.75 8.41
CA GLY A 134 16.21 32.64 7.48
C GLY A 134 16.36 31.28 8.15
N ASP A 135 17.36 31.12 9.03
CA ASP A 135 17.53 29.91 9.85
C ASP A 135 16.31 29.64 10.73
N VAL A 136 15.80 30.65 11.43
CA VAL A 136 14.61 30.54 12.28
C VAL A 136 13.38 30.14 11.46
N VAL A 137 13.14 30.76 10.30
CA VAL A 137 12.00 30.46 9.42
C VAL A 137 12.08 29.03 8.87
N PHE A 138 13.21 28.62 8.32
CA PHE A 138 13.37 27.28 7.77
C PHE A 138 13.28 26.19 8.85
N SER A 139 13.87 26.45 10.03
CA SER A 139 13.77 25.55 11.17
C SER A 139 12.33 25.42 11.67
N ALA A 140 11.56 26.52 11.70
CA ALA A 140 10.14 26.48 12.05
C ALA A 140 9.32 25.67 11.03
N ILE A 141 9.54 25.86 9.73
CA ILE A 141 8.87 25.08 8.68
C ILE A 141 9.22 23.59 8.81
N ALA A 142 10.50 23.25 9.00
CA ALA A 142 10.93 21.87 9.20
C ALA A 142 10.28 21.25 10.45
N PHE A 143 10.21 22.00 11.54
CA PHE A 143 9.57 21.55 12.78
C PHE A 143 8.07 21.31 12.60
N LEU A 144 7.36 22.18 11.88
CA LEU A 144 5.96 21.97 11.52
C LEU A 144 5.78 20.71 10.67
N GLY A 145 6.63 20.50 9.66
CA GLY A 145 6.61 19.32 8.81
C GLY A 145 6.81 18.00 9.59
N LEU A 146 7.66 18.02 10.63
CA LEU A 146 7.89 16.86 11.50
C LEU A 146 6.76 16.65 12.51
N SER A 147 6.09 17.73 12.93
CA SER A 147 5.07 17.70 13.98
C SER A 147 3.69 17.31 13.44
N ILE A 148 3.40 17.59 12.18
CA ILE A 148 2.11 17.27 11.57
C ILE A 148 2.13 15.83 11.05
N PRO A 149 1.17 14.97 11.44
CA PRO A 149 1.07 13.62 10.89
C PRO A 149 0.94 13.62 9.37
N GLY A 150 1.67 12.74 8.69
CA GLY A 150 1.68 12.69 7.22
C GLY A 150 0.30 12.47 6.59
N PHE A 151 -0.55 11.64 7.22
CA PHE A 151 -1.93 11.44 6.75
C PHE A 151 -2.76 12.74 6.81
N LEU A 152 -2.56 13.57 7.85
CA LEU A 152 -3.28 14.83 8.02
C LEU A 152 -2.83 15.84 6.97
N LEU A 153 -1.53 15.93 6.69
CA LEU A 153 -1.02 16.74 5.57
C LEU A 153 -1.63 16.30 4.25
N GLY A 154 -1.75 14.99 4.01
CA GLY A 154 -2.42 14.45 2.84
C GLY A 154 -3.89 14.90 2.73
N LEU A 155 -4.65 14.82 3.82
CA LEU A 155 -6.04 15.28 3.86
C LEU A 155 -6.18 16.77 3.62
N LEU A 156 -5.32 17.59 4.24
CA LEU A 156 -5.29 19.04 4.02
C LEU A 156 -4.97 19.36 2.55
N TRP A 157 -4.05 18.62 1.94
CA TRP A 157 -3.71 18.77 0.53
C TRP A 157 -4.88 18.38 -0.39
N ILE A 158 -5.59 17.29 -0.10
CA ILE A 158 -6.79 16.91 -0.85
C ILE A 158 -7.86 18.01 -0.77
N TYR A 159 -8.12 18.53 0.43
CA TYR A 159 -9.11 19.60 0.63
C TYR A 159 -8.69 20.88 -0.09
N PHE A 160 -7.48 21.38 0.18
CA PHE A 160 -7.02 22.64 -0.37
C PHE A 160 -6.75 22.56 -1.88
N GLY A 161 -6.02 21.52 -2.31
CA GLY A 161 -5.75 21.27 -3.72
C GLY A 161 -7.03 20.99 -4.51
N GLY A 162 -7.93 20.16 -3.98
CA GLY A 162 -9.08 19.67 -4.73
C GLY A 162 -10.26 20.63 -4.71
N ILE A 163 -10.64 21.12 -3.53
CA ILE A 163 -11.85 21.92 -3.36
C ILE A 163 -11.56 23.41 -3.58
N VAL A 164 -10.44 23.92 -3.04
CA VAL A 164 -10.12 25.36 -3.13
C VAL A 164 -9.46 25.69 -4.45
N LEU A 165 -8.48 24.90 -4.89
CA LEU A 165 -7.72 25.14 -6.12
C LEU A 165 -8.28 24.41 -7.36
N GLY A 166 -9.22 23.48 -7.19
CA GLY A 166 -9.79 22.71 -8.31
C GLY A 166 -8.81 21.75 -8.99
N LEU A 167 -7.73 21.36 -8.31
CA LEU A 167 -6.70 20.45 -8.84
C LEU A 167 -7.12 18.99 -8.69
N TYR A 168 -6.68 18.16 -9.64
CA TYR A 168 -6.79 16.70 -9.51
C TYR A 168 -5.70 16.16 -8.58
N VAL A 169 -6.04 16.09 -7.28
CA VAL A 169 -5.07 15.78 -6.22
C VAL A 169 -4.88 14.27 -5.99
N LEU A 170 -5.81 13.44 -6.43
CA LEU A 170 -5.87 12.00 -6.14
C LEU A 170 -5.22 11.12 -7.22
N GLY A 171 -4.78 11.70 -8.34
CA GLY A 171 -4.07 10.96 -9.38
C GLY A 171 -4.16 11.60 -10.77
N ALA A 172 -3.29 11.17 -11.66
CA ALA A 172 -3.25 11.59 -13.07
C ALA A 172 -4.37 10.95 -13.93
N GLN A 173 -5.12 9.98 -13.38
CA GLN A 173 -6.24 9.33 -14.03
C GLN A 173 -7.49 9.53 -13.15
N SER A 174 -8.21 10.63 -13.37
CA SER A 174 -9.57 10.77 -12.85
C SER A 174 -10.51 10.02 -13.82
N PRO A 175 -11.42 9.14 -13.34
CA PRO A 175 -12.35 8.39 -14.21
C PRO A 175 -13.36 9.26 -14.99
N GLU A 176 -13.29 10.58 -14.85
CA GLU A 176 -14.07 11.53 -15.64
C GLU A 176 -13.43 11.80 -17.02
N PHE A 177 -12.23 11.26 -17.31
CA PHE A 177 -11.60 11.18 -18.64
C PHE A 177 -10.77 9.90 -18.85
#